data_AF-A0A2P0QLK7-F1
#
_entry.id   AF-A0A2P0QLK7-F1
#
_cell.length_a   1.000
_cell.length_b   1.000
_cell.length_c   1.000
_cell.angle_alpha   90.00
_cell.angle_beta   90.00
_cell.angle_gamma   90.00
#
_symmetry.space_group_name_H-M   'P 1'
#
loop_
_entity.id
_entity.type
_entity.pdbx_description
1 polymer ?
#
loop_
_entity_poly.entity_id
_entity_poly.type
_entity_poly.pdbx_seq_one_letter_code
_entity_poly.pdbx_strand_id
1 'polypeptide(L)'
;MTQATFPQCRISTERLLNPETTERLLNKLVAIHGIRRMILNGPRLPATVTYGPAKGLDNPHTMRQKIHAGNQELELQVHVGTILLELENREIIPALKAACEEVFTNWTFRIQEGRYMKT
;
A
#
# COMPACT_ATOMS: atom_id res chain seq x y z
N MET A 1 14.09 17.77 21.02
CA MET A 1 14.18 16.83 19.89
C MET A 1 13.47 17.47 18.72
N THR A 2 14.20 17.94 17.72
CA THR A 2 13.62 18.57 16.52
C THR A 2 12.85 17.50 15.76
N GLN A 3 11.53 17.62 15.66
CA GLN A 3 10.74 16.75 14.80
C GLN A 3 11.17 17.02 13.35
N ALA A 4 12.02 16.14 12.79
CA ALA A 4 12.34 16.17 11.38
C ALA A 4 11.03 15.95 10.60
N THR A 5 10.62 16.95 9.82
CA THR A 5 9.45 16.83 8.95
C THR A 5 9.90 16.11 7.68
N PHE A 6 9.56 14.84 7.58
CA PHE A 6 9.84 14.03 6.40
C PHE A 6 8.80 14.28 5.30
N PRO A 7 9.20 14.39 4.03
CA PRO A 7 8.26 14.44 2.91
C PRO A 7 7.34 13.21 2.91
N GLN A 8 6.06 13.42 2.61
CA GLN A 8 5.10 12.32 2.46
C GLN A 8 4.42 12.42 1.10
N CYS A 9 4.11 11.26 0.54
CA CYS A 9 3.36 11.17 -0.69
C CYS A 9 2.30 10.07 -0.59
N ARG A 10 1.33 10.18 -1.49
CA ARG A 10 0.25 9.22 -1.64
C ARG A 10 0.25 8.71 -3.07
N ILE A 11 0.36 7.40 -3.22
CA ILE A 11 0.09 6.70 -4.48
C ILE A 11 -1.39 6.29 -4.44
N SER A 12 -2.18 6.79 -5.38
CA SER A 12 -3.59 6.43 -5.55
C SER A 12 -3.77 5.69 -6.87
N THR A 13 -4.34 4.50 -6.82
CA THR A 13 -4.61 3.69 -8.00
C THR A 13 -6.04 3.92 -8.48
N GLU A 14 -6.28 3.80 -9.79
CA GLU A 14 -7.62 3.94 -10.37
C GLU A 14 -8.59 2.84 -9.90
N ARG A 15 -8.05 1.69 -9.51
CA ARG A 15 -8.79 0.51 -9.04
C ARG A 15 -8.12 -0.11 -7.81
N LEU A 16 -8.87 -0.92 -7.08
CA LEU A 16 -8.32 -1.72 -5.99
C LEU A 16 -7.41 -2.82 -6.56
N LEU A 17 -6.31 -3.09 -5.86
CA LEU A 17 -5.27 -4.01 -6.28
C LEU A 17 -5.54 -5.40 -5.71
N ASN A 18 -5.46 -6.41 -6.55
CA ASN A 18 -5.44 -7.80 -6.11
C ASN A 18 -4.14 -8.11 -5.32
N PRO A 19 -4.07 -9.24 -4.60
CA PRO A 19 -2.89 -9.60 -3.82
C PRO A 19 -1.60 -9.67 -4.64
N GLU A 20 -1.65 -10.28 -5.82
CA GLU A 20 -0.49 -10.42 -6.71
C GLU A 20 0.09 -9.06 -7.16
N THR A 21 -0.77 -8.13 -7.57
CA THR A 21 -0.34 -6.79 -7.98
C THR A 21 0.19 -6.00 -6.79
N THR A 22 -0.45 -6.15 -5.62
CA THR A 22 0.01 -5.52 -4.37
C THR A 22 1.40 -6.02 -4.01
N GLU A 23 1.64 -7.34 -4.09
CA GLU A 23 2.93 -7.95 -3.83
C GLU A 23 4.02 -7.44 -4.79
N ARG A 24 3.74 -7.45 -6.09
CA ARG A 24 4.67 -6.94 -7.12
C ARG A 24 5.04 -5.47 -6.87
N LEU A 25 4.05 -4.63 -6.56
CA LEU A 25 4.28 -3.22 -6.25
C LEU A 25 5.12 -3.04 -4.99
N LEU A 26 4.78 -3.74 -3.91
CA LEU A 26 5.52 -3.64 -2.65
C LEU A 26 6.96 -4.10 -2.82
N ASN A 27 7.22 -5.17 -3.57
CA ASN A 27 8.59 -5.62 -3.84
C ASN A 27 9.42 -4.57 -4.59
N LYS A 28 8.80 -3.84 -5.54
CA LYS A 28 9.46 -2.72 -6.22
C LYS A 28 9.71 -1.55 -5.29
N LEU A 29 8.74 -1.21 -4.43
CA LEU A 29 8.88 -0.12 -3.47
C LEU A 29 9.93 -0.43 -2.39
N VAL A 30 9.98 -1.65 -1.86
CA VAL A 30 10.98 -2.08 -0.84
C VAL A 30 12.41 -1.99 -1.38
N ALA A 31 12.62 -2.16 -2.68
CA ALA A 31 13.93 -2.02 -3.30
C ALA A 31 14.40 -0.55 -3.41
N ILE A 32 13.52 0.43 -3.19
CA ILE A 32 13.85 1.85 -3.25
C ILE A 32 14.36 2.31 -1.88
N HIS A 33 15.62 2.72 -1.83
CA HIS A 33 16.21 3.30 -0.63
C HIS A 33 15.56 4.65 -0.26
N GLY A 34 15.44 4.91 1.04
CA GLY A 34 14.90 6.16 1.58
C GLY A 34 13.39 6.19 1.79
N ILE A 35 12.66 5.09 1.53
CA ILE A 35 11.29 4.92 2.03
C ILE A 35 11.36 4.51 3.50
N ARG A 36 10.86 5.36 4.40
CA ARG A 36 10.89 5.13 5.85
C ARG A 36 9.69 4.33 6.33
N ARG A 37 8.53 4.60 5.74
CA ARG A 37 7.26 4.03 6.18
C ARG A 37 6.31 3.88 5.00
N MET A 38 5.58 2.76 4.99
CA MET A 38 4.49 2.51 4.06
C MET A 38 3.21 2.18 4.83
N ILE A 39 2.09 2.74 4.41
CA ILE A 39 0.76 2.42 4.95
C ILE A 39 -0.16 2.07 3.79
N LEU A 40 -0.68 0.84 3.84
CA LEU A 40 -1.66 0.34 2.88
C LEU A 40 -3.07 0.75 3.32
N ASN A 41 -3.81 1.38 2.43
CA ASN A 41 -5.17 1.86 2.68
C ASN A 41 -6.15 1.34 1.64
N GLY A 42 -7.36 1.04 2.10
CA GLY A 42 -8.49 0.62 1.30
C GLY A 42 -9.61 -0.01 2.14
N PRO A 43 -10.67 -0.54 1.50
CA PRO A 43 -11.74 -1.24 2.20
C PRO A 43 -11.19 -2.42 3.02
N ARG A 44 -11.75 -2.64 4.21
CA ARG A 44 -11.29 -3.70 5.12
C ARG A 44 -11.64 -5.09 4.57
N LEU A 45 -10.72 -6.03 4.75
CA LEU A 45 -10.90 -7.45 4.48
C LEU A 45 -11.01 -8.19 5.81
N PRO A 46 -12.21 -8.26 6.42
CA PRO A 46 -12.37 -8.83 7.75
C PRO A 46 -12.19 -10.34 7.73
N ALA A 47 -11.57 -10.86 8.79
CA ALA A 47 -11.34 -12.29 8.98
C ALA A 47 -12.61 -13.09 9.21
N THR A 48 -13.57 -12.45 9.86
CA THR A 48 -14.84 -13.02 10.27
C THR A 48 -15.98 -12.13 9.79
N VAL A 49 -17.13 -12.73 9.55
CA VAL A 49 -18.34 -11.98 9.16
C VAL A 49 -18.73 -11.02 10.29
N THR A 50 -18.85 -9.74 9.97
CA THR A 50 -19.07 -8.68 10.96
C THR A 50 -20.54 -8.44 11.31
N TYR A 51 -21.47 -8.81 10.42
CA TYR A 51 -22.91 -8.58 10.56
C TYR A 51 -23.74 -9.67 9.86
N GLY A 52 -25.02 -9.80 10.25
CA GLY A 52 -25.96 -10.76 9.67
C GLY A 52 -25.98 -12.13 10.36
N PRO A 53 -26.75 -13.10 9.83
CA PRO A 53 -26.97 -14.40 10.47
C PRO A 53 -25.69 -15.22 10.68
N ALA A 54 -24.69 -15.05 9.80
CA ALA A 54 -23.40 -15.74 9.86
C ALA A 54 -22.33 -14.99 10.69
N LYS A 55 -22.72 -13.97 11.47
CA LYS A 55 -21.78 -13.16 12.27
C LYS A 55 -20.89 -14.04 13.16
N GLY A 56 -19.59 -13.76 13.14
CA GLY A 56 -18.58 -14.49 13.93
C GLY A 56 -18.00 -15.73 13.25
N LEU A 57 -18.59 -16.19 12.14
CA LEU A 57 -18.00 -17.25 11.31
C LEU A 57 -16.88 -16.70 10.43
N ASP A 58 -16.00 -17.59 9.96
CA ASP A 58 -14.92 -17.27 9.04
C ASP A 58 -15.45 -16.65 7.74
N ASN A 59 -14.74 -15.64 7.26
CA ASN A 59 -15.03 -14.97 5.99
C ASN A 59 -13.92 -15.27 4.97
N PRO A 60 -14.10 -16.30 4.11
CA PRO A 60 -13.11 -16.67 3.10
C PRO A 60 -13.15 -15.68 1.93
N HIS A 61 -12.60 -14.48 2.16
CA HIS A 61 -12.50 -13.45 1.14
C HIS A 61 -11.29 -13.71 0.23
N THR A 62 -11.51 -13.84 -1.08
CA THR A 62 -10.45 -14.19 -2.06
C THR A 62 -9.26 -13.23 -2.07
N MET A 63 -9.47 -11.95 -1.76
CA MET A 63 -8.39 -10.95 -1.67
C MET A 63 -7.65 -10.92 -0.32
N ARG A 64 -8.13 -11.65 0.71
CA ARG A 64 -7.43 -11.76 2.00
C ARG A 64 -6.42 -12.89 1.91
N GLN A 65 -5.23 -12.55 1.41
CA GLN A 65 -4.14 -13.50 1.22
C GLN A 65 -2.87 -13.02 1.92
N LYS A 66 -1.98 -13.97 2.20
CA LYS A 66 -0.60 -13.70 2.57
C LYS A 66 0.18 -13.32 1.32
N ILE A 67 1.00 -12.28 1.42
CA ILE A 67 1.90 -11.84 0.37
C ILE A 67 3.32 -11.66 0.94
N HIS A 68 4.32 -11.70 0.05
CA HIS A 68 5.73 -11.54 0.37
C HIS A 68 6.28 -10.22 -0.16
N ALA A 69 6.63 -9.30 0.75
CA ALA A 69 7.26 -8.03 0.43
C ALA A 69 8.69 -7.98 0.98
N GLY A 70 9.68 -8.01 0.10
CA GLY A 70 11.09 -8.18 0.47
C GLY A 70 11.28 -9.48 1.26
N ASN A 71 11.75 -9.36 2.50
CA ASN A 71 11.98 -10.49 3.40
C ASN A 71 10.84 -10.71 4.41
N GLN A 72 9.67 -10.08 4.21
CA GLN A 72 8.55 -10.14 5.15
C GLN A 72 7.33 -10.81 4.51
N GLU A 73 6.72 -11.73 5.24
CA GLU A 73 5.37 -12.25 4.95
C GLU A 73 4.34 -11.39 5.70
N LEU A 74 3.31 -10.92 4.99
CA LEU A 74 2.24 -10.12 5.58
C LEU A 74 0.88 -10.56 5.03
N GLU A 75 -0.13 -10.60 5.89
CA GLU A 75 -1.51 -10.87 5.49
C GLU A 75 -2.22 -9.55 5.14
N LEU A 76 -2.84 -9.51 3.95
CA LEU A 76 -3.61 -8.35 3.52
C LEU A 76 -4.89 -8.18 4.34
N GLN A 77 -4.95 -7.09 5.11
CA GLN A 77 -6.13 -6.73 5.91
C GLN A 77 -7.04 -5.71 5.22
N VAL A 78 -6.58 -5.15 4.10
CA VAL A 78 -7.31 -4.17 3.29
C VAL A 78 -7.16 -4.51 1.82
N HIS A 79 -8.19 -4.20 1.03
CA HIS A 79 -8.13 -4.25 -0.41
C HIS A 79 -7.48 -2.96 -0.90
N VAL A 80 -6.18 -3.02 -1.22
CA VAL A 80 -5.34 -1.82 -1.40
C VAL A 80 -5.83 -0.97 -2.56
N GLY A 81 -6.12 0.31 -2.32
CA GLY A 81 -6.35 1.32 -3.37
C GLY A 81 -5.48 2.56 -3.23
N THR A 82 -4.80 2.69 -2.09
CA THR A 82 -3.94 3.84 -1.81
C THR A 82 -2.78 3.39 -0.93
N ILE A 83 -1.59 3.90 -1.22
CA ILE A 83 -0.38 3.68 -0.42
C ILE A 83 0.15 5.04 0.03
N LEU A 84 0.26 5.23 1.34
CA LEU A 84 0.91 6.40 1.91
C LEU A 84 2.36 6.07 2.19
N LEU A 85 3.26 6.97 1.81
CA LEU A 85 4.69 6.81 1.95
C LEU A 85 5.26 8.00 2.72
N GLU A 86 6.20 7.69 3.62
CA GLU A 86 7.08 8.68 4.24
C GLU A 86 8.49 8.48 3.68
N LEU A 87 9.08 9.55 3.18
CA LEU A 87 10.33 9.54 2.43
C LEU A 87 11.40 10.32 3.18
N GLU A 88 12.66 9.94 3.02
CA GLU A 88 13.78 10.73 3.57
C GLU A 88 13.94 12.08 2.86
N ASN A 89 13.70 12.12 1.55
CA ASN A 89 13.78 13.32 0.73
C ASN A 89 12.84 13.23 -0.50
N ARG A 90 12.66 14.33 -1.24
CA ARG A 90 11.77 14.38 -2.42
C ARG A 90 12.39 13.79 -3.70
N GLU A 91 13.70 13.57 -3.72
CA GLU A 91 14.41 13.02 -4.89
C GLU A 91 14.05 11.55 -5.17
N ILE A 92 13.38 10.91 -4.21
CA ILE A 92 12.85 9.54 -4.31
C ILE A 92 11.59 9.47 -5.20
N ILE A 93 10.86 10.58 -5.39
CA ILE A 93 9.57 10.59 -6.10
C ILE A 93 9.66 10.07 -7.55
N PRO A 94 10.67 10.44 -8.36
CA PRO A 94 10.86 9.86 -9.70
C PRO A 94 11.03 8.34 -9.68
N ALA A 95 11.74 7.78 -8.70
CA ALA A 95 11.92 6.34 -8.56
C ALA A 95 10.59 5.64 -8.20
N LEU A 96 9.77 6.26 -7.34
CA LEU A 96 8.41 5.77 -7.06
C LEU A 96 7.55 5.75 -8.32
N LYS A 97 7.66 6.79 -9.15
CA LYS A 97 6.91 6.88 -10.42
C LYS A 97 7.31 5.76 -11.36
N ALA A 98 8.60 5.53 -11.56
CA ALA A 98 9.11 4.45 -12.41
C ALA A 98 8.63 3.07 -11.92
N ALA A 99 8.72 2.80 -10.61
CA ALA A 99 8.21 1.56 -10.02
C ALA A 99 6.70 1.36 -10.24
N CYS A 100 5.91 2.43 -10.15
CA CYS A 100 4.49 2.38 -10.43
C CYS A 100 4.20 2.13 -11.92
N GLU A 101 4.94 2.76 -12.84
CA GLU A 101 4.79 2.58 -14.29
C GLU A 101 5.11 1.15 -14.74
N GLU A 102 6.10 0.50 -14.13
CA GLU A 102 6.43 -0.91 -14.39
C GLU A 102 5.33 -1.89 -13.97
N VAL A 103 4.58 -1.56 -12.91
CA VAL A 103 3.52 -2.43 -12.38
C VAL A 103 2.18 -2.14 -13.04
N PHE A 104 1.88 -0.86 -13.27
CA PHE A 104 0.59 -0.40 -13.78
C PHE A 104 0.66 -0.15 -15.29
N THR A 105 0.71 -1.23 -16.07
CA THR A 105 0.79 -1.13 -17.54
C THR A 105 -0.56 -0.83 -18.19
N ASN A 106 -1.67 -1.21 -17.54
CA ASN A 106 -3.00 -1.21 -18.16
C ASN A 106 -4.01 -0.24 -17.51
N TRP A 107 -3.61 0.51 -16.47
CA TRP A 107 -4.46 1.48 -15.79
C TRP A 107 -3.63 2.59 -15.18
N THR A 108 -4.30 3.70 -14.83
CA THR A 108 -3.61 4.90 -14.36
C THR A 108 -3.41 4.89 -12.86
N PHE A 109 -2.45 5.70 -12.42
CA PHE A 109 -2.19 5.99 -11.01
C PHE A 109 -1.86 7.48 -10.86
N ARG A 110 -1.95 7.97 -9.62
CA ARG A 110 -1.56 9.34 -9.27
C ARG A 110 -0.62 9.32 -8.07
N ILE A 111 0.45 10.10 -8.14
CA ILE A 111 1.31 10.39 -7.01
C ILE A 111 1.04 11.83 -6.59
N GLN A 112 0.71 12.03 -5.31
CA GLN A 112 0.42 13.35 -4.75
C GLN A 112 1.25 13.57 -3.50
N GLU A 113 2.09 14.60 -3.51
CA GLU A 113 2.75 15.08 -2.30
C GLU A 113 1.73 15.73 -1.36
N GLY A 114 1.92 15.56 -0.05
CA GLY A 114 1.01 16.10 0.95
C GLY A 114 1.40 15.66 2.35
N ARG A 115 0.53 15.93 3.34
CA ARG A 115 0.68 15.42 4.71
C ARG A 115 -0.48 14.50 5.01
N TYR A 116 -0.18 13.20 5.11
CA TYR A 116 -1.19 12.14 5.24
C TYR A 116 -1.11 11.39 6.55
N MET A 117 0.06 11.44 7.21
CA MET A 117 0.32 10.79 8.49
C MET A 117 0.45 11.85 9.58
N LYS A 118 -0.25 11.62 10.70
CA LYS A 118 -0.02 12.38 11.93
C LYS A 118 1.41 12.11 12.40
N THR A 119 2.14 13.18 12.64
CA THR A 119 3.57 13.25 12.99
C THR A 119 3.70 13.77 14.41
#